data_AF-A0A1H2GQ84-F1
#
_entry.id   AF-A0A1H2GQ84-F1
#
_cell.length_a   1.000
_cell.length_b   1.000
_cell.length_c   1.000
_cell.angle_alpha   90.00
_cell.angle_beta   90.00
_cell.angle_gamma   90.00
#
_symmetry.space_group_name_H-M   'P 1'
#
loop_
_entity.id
_entity.type
_entity.pdbx_description
1 polymer ?
#
loop_
_entity_poly.entity_id
_entity_poly.type
_entity_poly.pdbx_seq_one_letter_code
_entity_poly.pdbx_strand_id
1 'polypeptide(L)'
;MHSIQLKFAKQKLIFYVAQDLDQTIRSNVEQLVNEVAASRIWSVTPPSYIDEIDENGAEVVGGILEIYSALPPNILPIEMDSKNLDDVEALVGAVKKLSEKENISFEFQLDATFVGAIEDGVIDRVLMDGLLVPWRNHIKGKS
;
A
#
# COMPACT_ATOMS: atom_id res chain seq x y z
N MET A 1 23.58 -12.03 18.39
CA MET A 1 22.27 -12.44 17.83
C MET A 1 22.46 -12.64 16.34
N HIS A 2 22.39 -13.89 15.85
CA HIS A 2 22.46 -14.17 14.42
C HIS A 2 21.11 -13.82 13.79
N SER A 3 21.07 -12.76 13.01
CA SER A 3 19.95 -12.41 12.13
C SER A 3 19.91 -13.43 11.01
N ILE A 4 19.11 -14.48 11.19
CA ILE A 4 18.68 -15.32 10.09
C ILE A 4 17.92 -14.37 9.15
N GLN A 5 18.51 -14.03 8.01
CA GLN A 5 17.75 -13.47 6.89
C GLN A 5 16.78 -14.57 6.47
N LEU A 6 15.62 -14.63 7.11
CA LEU A 6 14.52 -15.42 6.61
C LEU A 6 14.18 -14.82 5.25
N LYS A 7 14.44 -15.60 4.19
CA LYS A 7 14.09 -15.28 2.80
C LYS A 7 12.57 -15.43 2.66
N PHE A 8 11.81 -14.62 3.39
CA PHE A 8 10.37 -14.54 3.17
C PHE A 8 10.13 -13.94 1.79
N ALA A 9 9.18 -14.52 1.05
CA ALA A 9 8.73 -13.90 -0.18
C ALA A 9 8.19 -12.50 0.12
N LYS A 10 8.31 -11.58 -0.84
CA LYS A 10 7.74 -10.24 -0.75
C LYS A 10 6.55 -10.12 -1.67
N GLN A 11 5.66 -9.18 -1.35
CA GLN A 11 4.53 -8.77 -2.17
C GLN A 11 4.56 -7.26 -2.33
N LYS A 12 4.02 -6.78 -3.44
CA LYS A 12 3.88 -5.34 -3.71
C LYS A 12 2.44 -4.93 -3.48
N LEU A 13 2.23 -4.04 -2.52
CA LEU A 13 1.01 -3.23 -2.45
C LEU A 13 1.25 -1.98 -3.32
N ILE A 14 0.48 -1.86 -4.39
CA ILE A 14 0.56 -0.77 -5.35
C ILE A 14 -0.70 0.06 -5.19
N PHE A 15 -0.59 1.38 -5.19
CA PHE A 15 -1.71 2.27 -5.40
C PHE A 15 -1.44 3.14 -6.62
N TYR A 16 -2.47 3.48 -7.37
CA TYR A 16 -2.38 4.39 -8.50
C TYR A 16 -3.63 5.27 -8.59
N VAL A 17 -3.47 6.43 -9.22
CA VAL A 17 -4.55 7.37 -9.49
C VAL A 17 -5.51 6.74 -10.49
N ALA A 18 -6.81 6.80 -10.18
CA ALA A 18 -7.88 6.20 -10.96
C ALA A 18 -8.76 7.27 -11.63
N GLN A 19 -8.12 8.28 -12.22
CA GLN A 19 -8.75 9.39 -12.93
C GLN A 19 -7.75 10.03 -13.90
N ASP A 20 -8.22 11.00 -14.69
CA ASP A 20 -7.37 11.77 -15.59
C ASP A 20 -6.22 12.44 -14.83
N LEU A 21 -5.02 12.33 -15.40
CA LEU A 21 -3.80 12.83 -14.81
C LEU A 21 -3.47 14.22 -15.33
N ASP A 22 -3.12 15.10 -14.40
CA ASP A 22 -2.48 16.38 -14.69
C ASP A 22 -1.19 16.55 -13.87
N GLN A 23 -0.48 17.64 -14.11
CA GLN A 23 0.78 17.92 -13.43
C GLN A 23 0.60 18.15 -11.92
N THR A 24 -0.55 18.68 -11.49
CA THR A 24 -0.84 18.94 -10.09
C THR A 24 -1.04 17.62 -9.34
N ILE A 25 -1.81 16.68 -9.91
CA ILE A 25 -2.00 15.34 -9.37
C ILE A 25 -0.65 14.62 -9.23
N ARG A 26 0.19 14.64 -10.27
CA ARG A 26 1.54 14.04 -10.24
C ARG A 26 2.37 14.58 -9.09
N SER A 27 2.47 15.91 -8.97
CA SER A 27 3.24 16.54 -7.90
C SER A 27 2.67 16.24 -6.51
N ASN A 28 1.34 16.18 -6.37
CA ASN A 28 0.69 15.83 -5.12
C ASN A 28 0.98 14.37 -4.70
N VAL A 29 0.96 13.43 -5.64
CA VAL A 29 1.25 12.02 -5.37
C VAL A 29 2.75 11.81 -5.08
N GLU A 30 3.63 12.44 -5.84
CA GLU A 30 5.08 12.40 -5.58
C GLU A 30 5.40 12.94 -4.18
N GLN A 31 4.82 14.09 -3.81
CA GLN A 31 4.98 14.68 -2.49
C GLN A 31 4.47 13.73 -1.39
N LEU A 32 3.28 13.16 -1.56
CA LEU A 32 2.71 12.18 -0.63
C LEU A 32 3.68 11.01 -0.40
N VAL A 33 4.19 10.40 -1.47
CA VAL A 33 5.07 9.24 -1.35
C VAL A 33 6.37 9.61 -0.65
N ASN A 34 6.96 10.75 -0.99
CA ASN A 34 8.20 11.22 -0.35
C ASN A 34 8.01 11.49 1.16
N GLU A 35 6.91 12.15 1.54
CA GLU A 35 6.58 12.43 2.94
C GLU A 35 6.31 11.14 3.72
N VAL A 36 5.52 10.23 3.15
CA VAL A 36 5.21 8.93 3.77
C VAL A 36 6.48 8.09 3.92
N ALA A 37 7.31 8.02 2.89
CA ALA A 37 8.58 7.29 2.93
C ALA A 37 9.50 7.76 4.07
N ALA A 38 9.56 9.08 4.31
CA ALA A 38 10.37 9.67 5.38
C ALA A 38 9.72 9.61 6.78
N SER A 39 8.43 9.29 6.88
CA SER A 39 7.66 9.42 8.13
C SER A 39 7.99 8.36 9.20
N ARG A 40 8.52 7.20 8.79
CA ARG A 40 8.73 6.04 9.67
C ARG A 40 9.83 5.11 9.17
N ILE A 41 10.20 4.16 10.01
CA ILE A 41 11.02 3.00 9.61
C ILE A 41 10.06 1.92 9.08
N TRP A 42 10.32 1.46 7.88
CA TRP A 42 9.50 0.47 7.17
C TRP A 42 10.05 -0.95 7.36
N SER A 43 9.17 -1.94 7.34
CA SER A 43 9.52 -3.35 7.60
C SER A 43 10.42 -3.96 6.52
N VAL A 44 10.25 -3.50 5.27
CA VAL A 44 11.03 -3.97 4.11
C VAL A 44 11.83 -2.82 3.52
N THR A 45 11.14 -1.92 2.82
CA THR A 45 11.67 -0.71 2.19
C THR A 45 10.59 0.38 2.28
N PRO A 46 10.97 1.66 2.32
CA PRO A 46 10.02 2.75 2.20
C PRO A 46 9.27 2.70 0.87
N PRO A 47 8.03 3.22 0.80
CA PRO A 47 7.30 3.29 -0.45
C PRO A 47 8.03 4.14 -1.49
N SER A 48 7.93 3.73 -2.75
CA SER A 48 8.54 4.39 -3.90
C SER A 48 7.49 4.94 -4.85
N TYR A 49 7.75 6.13 -5.41
CA TYR A 49 6.87 6.79 -6.37
C TYR A 49 6.91 6.08 -7.73
N ILE A 50 5.77 6.04 -8.42
CA ILE A 50 5.61 5.54 -9.78
C ILE A 50 5.13 6.70 -10.64
N ASP A 51 5.81 6.93 -11.75
CA ASP A 51 5.36 7.77 -12.86
C ASP A 51 5.90 7.16 -14.15
N GLU A 52 5.09 6.31 -14.77
CA GLU A 52 5.49 5.57 -15.97
C GLU A 52 4.31 5.39 -16.93
N ILE A 53 4.62 4.92 -18.13
CA ILE A 53 3.63 4.52 -19.12
C ILE A 53 3.67 2.99 -19.18
N ASP A 54 2.51 2.35 -19.00
CA ASP A 54 2.41 0.89 -19.04
C ASP A 54 2.57 0.33 -20.46
N GLU A 55 2.56 -1.00 -20.57
CA GLU A 55 2.69 -1.70 -21.86
C GLU A 55 1.57 -1.39 -22.88
N ASN A 56 0.42 -0.90 -22.40
CA ASN A 56 -0.73 -0.52 -23.20
C ASN A 56 -0.74 0.96 -23.57
N GLY A 57 0.24 1.74 -23.10
CA GLY A 57 0.32 3.17 -23.32
C GLY A 57 -0.46 4.02 -22.32
N ALA A 58 -0.97 3.42 -21.23
CA ALA A 58 -1.66 4.13 -20.17
C ALA A 58 -0.67 4.75 -19.18
N GLU A 59 -0.90 6.01 -18.80
CA GLU A 59 -0.11 6.69 -17.78
C GLU A 59 -0.46 6.16 -16.39
N VAL A 60 0.56 5.77 -15.63
CA VAL A 60 0.43 5.21 -14.28
C VAL A 60 1.19 6.12 -13.31
N VAL A 61 0.44 6.74 -12.41
CA VAL A 61 0.98 7.59 -11.34
C VAL A 61 0.52 7.06 -10.00
N GLY A 62 1.45 6.84 -9.08
CA GLY A 62 1.13 6.13 -7.84
C GLY A 62 2.32 5.86 -6.95
N GLY A 63 2.23 4.77 -6.19
CA GLY A 63 3.34 4.30 -5.36
C GLY A 63 3.30 2.81 -5.06
N ILE A 64 4.47 2.26 -4.73
CA ILE A 64 4.67 0.85 -4.38
C ILE A 64 5.17 0.76 -2.96
N LEU A 65 4.57 -0.11 -2.16
CA LEU A 65 5.09 -0.56 -0.87
C LEU A 65 5.38 -2.06 -0.95
N GLU A 66 6.62 -2.47 -0.62
CA GLU A 66 6.94 -3.88 -0.44
C GLU A 66 6.57 -4.33 0.98
N ILE A 67 5.89 -5.47 1.10
CA ILE A 67 5.60 -6.15 2.36
C ILE A 67 6.08 -7.60 2.31
N TYR A 68 6.29 -8.23 3.47
CA TYR A 68 6.50 -9.68 3.49
C TYR A 68 5.21 -10.42 3.16
N SER A 69 5.29 -11.48 2.36
CA SER A 69 4.13 -12.32 2.03
C SER A 69 3.74 -13.19 3.22
N ALA A 70 2.46 -13.09 3.60
CA ALA A 70 1.81 -14.01 4.53
C ALA A 70 1.04 -15.13 3.81
N LEU A 71 1.10 -15.18 2.48
CA LEU A 71 0.41 -16.20 1.69
C LEU A 71 1.17 -17.53 1.69
N PRO A 72 0.46 -18.68 1.71
CA PRO A 72 1.10 -19.99 1.64
C PRO A 72 2.09 -20.09 0.46
N PRO A 73 3.27 -20.71 0.65
CA PRO A 73 3.69 -21.48 1.83
C PRO A 73 4.33 -20.64 2.95
N ASN A 74 4.33 -19.32 2.86
CA ASN A 74 4.97 -18.46 3.86
C ASN A 74 4.16 -18.43 5.15
N ILE A 75 4.85 -18.55 6.28
CA ILE A 75 4.27 -18.38 7.61
C ILE A 75 5.10 -17.30 8.30
N LEU A 76 4.53 -16.10 8.40
CA LEU A 76 5.20 -14.99 9.08
C LEU A 76 5.05 -15.12 10.60
N PRO A 77 6.10 -14.78 11.37
CA PRO A 77 5.95 -14.51 12.79
C PRO A 77 4.93 -13.40 13.02
N ILE A 78 4.13 -13.51 14.09
CA ILE A 78 3.03 -12.57 14.39
C ILE A 78 3.51 -11.11 14.47
N GLU A 79 4.70 -10.89 15.04
CA GLU A 79 5.30 -9.55 15.14
C GLU A 79 5.62 -8.95 13.76
N MET A 80 6.04 -9.78 12.79
CA MET A 80 6.35 -9.33 11.43
C MET A 80 5.07 -9.04 10.65
N ASP A 81 4.08 -9.91 10.78
CA ASP A 81 2.77 -9.74 10.13
C ASP A 81 2.04 -8.50 10.69
N SER A 82 2.13 -8.26 12.00
CA SER A 82 1.60 -7.05 12.62
C SER A 82 2.30 -5.78 12.14
N LYS A 83 3.61 -5.82 11.90
CA LYS A 83 4.34 -4.67 11.35
C LYS A 83 4.00 -4.40 9.89
N ASN A 84 3.81 -5.45 9.08
CA ASN A 84 3.30 -5.30 7.72
C ASN A 84 1.94 -4.58 7.72
N LEU A 85 1.01 -5.00 8.59
CA LEU A 85 -0.30 -4.37 8.70
C LEU A 85 -0.18 -2.88 9.07
N ASP A 86 0.65 -2.54 10.06
CA ASP A 86 0.88 -1.14 10.46
C ASP A 86 1.47 -0.29 9.33
N ASP A 87 2.42 -0.83 8.55
CA ASP A 87 2.97 -0.16 7.38
C ASP A 87 1.89 0.07 6.29
N VAL A 88 1.05 -0.94 6.02
CA VAL A 88 -0.07 -0.83 5.06
C VAL A 88 -1.11 0.18 5.53
N GLU A 89 -1.49 0.15 6.81
CA GLU A 89 -2.46 1.10 7.37
C GLU A 89 -1.95 2.54 7.33
N ALA A 90 -0.65 2.75 7.56
CA ALA A 90 -0.04 4.08 7.46
C ALA A 90 -0.09 4.61 6.02
N LEU A 91 0.23 3.78 5.03
CA LEU A 91 0.13 4.17 3.62
C LEU A 91 -1.31 4.47 3.22
N VAL A 92 -2.24 3.55 3.50
CA VAL A 92 -3.68 3.71 3.19
C VAL A 92 -4.24 4.96 3.86
N GLY A 93 -3.88 5.22 5.11
CA GLY A 93 -4.29 6.41 5.85
C GLY A 93 -3.76 7.71 5.23
N ALA A 94 -2.56 7.69 4.66
CA ALA A 94 -1.98 8.85 3.98
C ALA A 94 -2.65 9.10 2.61
N VAL A 95 -2.86 8.05 1.81
CA VAL A 95 -3.58 8.13 0.52
C VAL A 95 -5.02 8.61 0.75
N LYS A 96 -5.70 8.11 1.79
CA LYS A 96 -7.04 8.59 2.19
C LYS A 96 -7.06 10.10 2.42
N LYS A 97 -6.09 10.63 3.18
CA LYS A 97 -6.02 12.07 3.47
C LYS A 97 -5.79 12.89 2.20
N LEU A 98 -4.95 12.41 1.29
CA LEU A 98 -4.73 13.09 0.01
C LEU A 98 -6.01 13.07 -0.84
N SER A 99 -6.66 11.92 -0.95
CA SER A 99 -7.93 11.74 -1.65
C SER A 99 -8.99 12.71 -1.14
N GLU A 100 -9.15 12.81 0.18
CA GLU A 100 -10.10 13.72 0.83
C GLU A 100 -9.80 15.20 0.54
N LYS A 101 -8.51 15.58 0.55
CA LYS A 101 -8.07 16.97 0.43
C LYS A 101 -8.12 17.47 -1.01
N GLU A 102 -7.70 16.64 -1.95
CA GLU A 102 -7.47 17.02 -3.35
C GLU A 102 -8.51 16.41 -4.31
N ASN A 103 -9.50 15.67 -3.78
CA ASN A 103 -10.55 15.00 -4.55
C ASN A 103 -9.98 14.05 -5.61
N ILE A 104 -8.98 13.24 -5.21
CA ILE A 104 -8.29 12.28 -6.08
C ILE A 104 -8.75 10.87 -5.75
N SER A 105 -9.14 10.11 -6.78
CA SER A 105 -9.48 8.70 -6.69
C SER A 105 -8.25 7.82 -6.85
N PHE A 106 -8.16 6.77 -6.04
CA PHE A 106 -7.08 5.80 -6.06
C PHE A 106 -7.61 4.38 -6.07
N GLU A 107 -6.95 3.50 -6.83
CA GLU A 107 -7.13 2.06 -6.74
C GLU A 107 -5.89 1.41 -6.11
N PHE A 108 -6.11 0.28 -5.45
CA PHE A 108 -5.08 -0.50 -4.79
C PHE A 108 -5.00 -1.90 -5.40
N GLN A 109 -3.79 -2.39 -5.55
CA GLN A 109 -3.49 -3.76 -5.97
C GLN A 109 -2.47 -4.41 -5.04
N LEU A 110 -2.62 -5.71 -4.81
CA LEU A 110 -1.64 -6.57 -4.16
C LEU A 110 -1.14 -7.61 -5.17
N ASP A 111 0.13 -7.51 -5.58
CA ASP A 111 0.72 -8.33 -6.66
C ASP A 111 -0.21 -8.47 -7.88
N ALA A 112 -0.64 -7.32 -8.43
CA ALA A 112 -1.58 -7.20 -9.56
C ALA A 112 -3.04 -7.63 -9.30
N THR A 113 -3.38 -8.07 -8.09
CA THR A 113 -4.78 -8.33 -7.72
C THR A 113 -5.39 -7.06 -7.17
N PHE A 114 -6.47 -6.57 -7.77
CA PHE A 114 -7.25 -5.45 -7.21
C PHE A 114 -7.73 -5.78 -5.80
N VAL A 115 -7.45 -4.89 -4.84
CA VAL A 115 -7.82 -5.05 -3.43
C VAL A 115 -8.70 -3.91 -2.90
N GLY A 116 -9.15 -3.01 -3.77
CA GLY A 116 -10.11 -1.96 -3.42
C GLY A 116 -9.66 -0.57 -3.81
N ALA A 117 -10.40 0.44 -3.36
CA ALA A 117 -10.25 1.81 -3.82
C ALA A 117 -10.50 2.83 -2.70
N ILE A 118 -10.05 4.05 -2.95
CA ILE A 118 -10.35 5.23 -2.16
C ILE A 118 -10.83 6.34 -3.09
N GLU A 119 -12.01 6.88 -2.80
CA GLU A 119 -12.64 7.96 -3.54
C GLU A 119 -13.15 9.01 -2.55
N ASP A 120 -12.84 10.28 -2.77
CA ASP A 120 -13.21 11.41 -1.89
C ASP A 120 -12.90 11.16 -0.39
N GLY A 121 -11.76 10.52 -0.12
CA GLY A 121 -11.36 10.17 1.24
C GLY A 121 -12.14 9.02 1.88
N VAL A 122 -12.98 8.31 1.13
CA VAL A 122 -13.75 7.15 1.56
C VAL A 122 -13.05 5.88 1.10
N ILE A 123 -12.69 5.02 2.05
CA ILE A 123 -12.18 3.67 1.77
C ILE A 123 -13.37 2.77 1.41
N ASP A 124 -13.30 2.11 0.27
CA ASP A 124 -14.36 1.22 -0.19
C ASP A 124 -14.44 -0.08 0.64
N ARG A 125 -15.52 -0.84 0.46
CA ARG A 125 -15.71 -2.10 1.20
C ARG A 125 -14.71 -3.16 0.80
N VAL A 126 -14.20 -3.15 -0.43
CA VAL A 126 -13.23 -4.16 -0.85
C VAL A 126 -11.91 -3.99 -0.10
N LEU A 127 -11.42 -2.75 0.03
CA LEU A 127 -10.20 -2.47 0.79
C LEU A 127 -10.43 -2.65 2.29
N MET A 128 -11.55 -2.15 2.82
CA MET A 128 -11.84 -2.26 4.25
C MET A 128 -12.13 -3.69 4.69
N ASP A 129 -13.14 -4.32 4.08
CA ASP A 129 -13.66 -5.61 4.51
C ASP A 129 -12.95 -6.80 3.83
N GLY A 130 -12.29 -6.57 2.69
CA GLY A 130 -11.55 -7.60 1.97
C GLY A 130 -10.08 -7.71 2.37
N LEU A 131 -9.42 -6.59 2.74
CA LEU A 131 -8.01 -6.59 3.14
C LEU A 131 -7.81 -6.24 4.62
N LEU A 132 -8.19 -5.02 5.04
CA LEU A 132 -7.76 -4.47 6.33
C LEU A 132 -8.41 -5.16 7.54
N VAL A 133 -9.74 -5.32 7.55
CA VAL A 133 -10.47 -5.92 8.66
C VAL A 133 -10.12 -7.41 8.84
N PRO A 134 -10.12 -8.25 7.78
CA PRO A 134 -9.70 -9.65 7.92
C PRO A 134 -8.27 -9.78 8.47
N TRP A 135 -7.35 -8.94 7.99
CA TRP A 135 -5.97 -8.96 8.46
C TRP A 135 -5.84 -8.56 9.93
N ARG A 136 -6.50 -7.47 10.36
CA ARG A 136 -6.59 -7.09 11.79
C ARG A 136 -7.12 -8.24 12.64
N ASN A 137 -8.19 -8.91 12.20
CA ASN A 137 -8.80 -10.01 12.94
C ASN A 137 -7.88 -11.22 13.02
N HIS A 138 -7.13 -11.50 11.95
CA HIS A 138 -6.12 -12.56 11.93
C HIS A 138 -5.02 -12.32 12.96
N ILE A 139 -4.51 -11.08 13.05
CA ILE A 139 -3.49 -10.71 14.04
C ILE A 139 -4.05 -10.83 15.47
N LYS A 140 -5.26 -10.29 15.71
CA LYS A 140 -5.92 -10.33 17.02
C LYS A 140 -6.22 -11.76 17.49
N GLY A 141 -6.64 -12.65 16.59
CA GLY A 141 -6.91 -14.05 16.93
C GLY A 141 -5.66 -14.88 17.28
N LYS A 142 -4.47 -14.34 17.04
CA LYS A 142 -3.17 -14.96 17.31
C LYS A 142 -2.40 -14.29 18.45
N SER A 143 -2.91 -13.18 19.00
CA SER A 143 -2.33 -12.44 20.13
C SER A 143 -2.87 -12.97 21.45
#